data_AF-F8IKH4-F1
#
_entry.id   AF-F8IKH4-F1
#
_cell.length_a   1.000
_cell.length_b   1.000
_cell.length_c   1.000
_cell.angle_alpha   90.00
_cell.angle_beta   90.00
_cell.angle_gamma   90.00
#
_symmetry.space_group_name_H-M   'P 1'
#
loop_
_entity.id
_entity.type
_entity.pdbx_description
1 polymer ?
#
loop_
_entity_poly.entity_id
_entity_poly.type
_entity_poly.pdbx_seq_one_letter_code
_entity_poly.pdbx_strand_id
1 'polypeptide(L)'
;MESDKIHYVLVTDRSRKARSLRQLYETLVADRADAARLEVSIGEIHGEGGIELRERDRHRVLGLRLQDEHMSPYCQTNMNLFQLLMLDECTEMSIYRAQRAWLLVFRGVASGPRPFGAQGYDLR
;
A
#
# COMPACT_ATOMS: atom_id res chain seq x y z
N MET A 1 7.75 13.85 15.88
CA MET A 1 7.12 14.38 14.65
C MET A 1 7.88 13.79 13.46
N GLU A 2 7.54 12.56 13.08
CA GLU A 2 8.20 11.85 11.97
C GLU A 2 7.13 11.16 11.11
N SER A 3 5.98 11.83 10.93
CA SER A 3 4.75 11.24 10.39
C SER A 3 4.49 11.51 8.90
N ASP A 4 5.44 12.09 8.16
CA ASP A 4 5.21 12.49 6.76
C ASP A 4 6.04 11.72 5.73
N LYS A 5 6.68 10.62 6.12
CA LYS A 5 7.42 9.80 5.17
C LYS A 5 6.45 8.98 4.32
N ILE A 6 6.41 9.31 3.02
CA ILE A 6 5.62 8.56 2.04
C ILE A 6 6.31 7.23 1.76
N HIS A 7 5.57 6.15 2.01
CA HIS A 7 5.97 4.79 1.65
C HIS A 7 5.17 4.31 0.45
N TYR A 8 5.75 3.43 -0.37
CA TYR A 8 5.05 2.91 -1.54
C TYR A 8 5.37 1.47 -1.87
N VAL A 9 4.45 0.83 -2.57
CA VAL A 9 4.67 -0.42 -3.31
C VAL A 9 4.18 -0.21 -4.73
N LEU A 10 5.08 -0.36 -5.69
CA LEU A 10 4.81 -0.33 -7.12
C LEU A 10 4.77 -1.76 -7.64
N VAL A 11 3.59 -2.19 -8.09
CA VAL A 11 3.32 -3.54 -8.59
C VAL A 11 3.13 -3.48 -10.10
N THR A 12 4.10 -3.97 -10.85
CA THR A 12 4.01 -3.99 -12.32
C THR A 12 2.89 -4.89 -12.82
N ASP A 13 2.39 -4.66 -14.03
CA ASP A 13 1.33 -5.47 -14.64
C ASP A 13 1.71 -6.96 -14.82
N ARG A 14 2.99 -7.33 -14.65
CA ARG A 14 3.50 -8.72 -14.68
C ARG A 14 3.47 -9.44 -13.33
N SER A 15 3.22 -8.74 -12.23
CA SER A 15 3.12 -9.35 -10.90
C SER A 15 1.88 -10.24 -10.78
N ARG A 16 1.95 -11.27 -9.93
CA ARG A 16 0.79 -12.12 -9.61
C ARG A 16 -0.28 -11.35 -8.83
N LYS A 17 0.07 -10.23 -8.19
CA LYS A 17 -0.84 -9.38 -7.42
C LYS A 17 -1.57 -8.35 -8.29
N ALA A 18 -1.10 -8.09 -9.52
CA ALA A 18 -1.63 -7.04 -10.39
C ALA A 18 -3.13 -7.22 -10.72
N ARG A 19 -3.57 -8.46 -10.99
CA ARG A 19 -4.98 -8.75 -11.27
C ARG A 19 -5.88 -8.39 -10.08
N SER A 20 -5.48 -8.76 -8.88
CA SER A 20 -6.25 -8.49 -7.67
C SER A 20 -6.29 -6.99 -7.35
N LEU A 21 -5.19 -6.26 -7.57
CA LEU A 21 -5.16 -4.80 -7.43
C LEU A 21 -6.09 -4.11 -8.42
N ARG A 22 -6.10 -4.56 -9.68
CA ARG A 22 -7.03 -4.06 -10.69
C ARG A 22 -8.48 -4.24 -10.26
N GLN A 23 -8.85 -5.46 -9.85
CA GLN A 23 -10.22 -5.76 -9.40
C GLN A 23 -10.62 -4.93 -8.18
N LEU A 24 -9.71 -4.76 -7.22
CA LEU A 24 -9.91 -3.89 -6.07
C LEU A 24 -10.19 -2.45 -6.53
N TYR A 25 -9.33 -1.90 -7.38
CA TYR A 25 -9.48 -0.54 -7.90
C TYR A 25 -10.80 -0.36 -8.65
N GLU A 26 -11.15 -1.26 -9.57
CA GLU A 26 -12.43 -1.21 -10.31
C GLU A 26 -13.64 -1.26 -9.35
N THR A 27 -13.58 -2.09 -8.31
CA THR A 27 -14.62 -2.13 -7.27
C THR A 27 -14.75 -0.80 -6.55
N LEU A 28 -13.62 -0.19 -6.16
CA LEU A 28 -13.58 1.09 -5.45
C LEU A 28 -14.06 2.24 -6.34
N VAL A 29 -13.72 2.23 -7.63
CA VAL A 29 -14.22 3.19 -8.63
C VAL A 29 -15.74 3.10 -8.73
N ALA A 30 -16.29 1.88 -8.82
CA ALA A 30 -17.73 1.68 -8.96
C ALA A 30 -18.52 2.10 -7.70
N ASP A 31 -18.00 1.80 -6.51
CA ASP A 31 -18.58 2.23 -5.23
C ASP A 31 -18.46 3.74 -5.00
N ARG A 32 -17.57 4.42 -5.75
CA ARG A 32 -17.20 5.82 -5.52
C ARG A 32 -17.06 6.59 -6.84
N ALA A 33 -18.08 6.51 -7.68
CA ALA A 33 -18.08 7.19 -8.99
C ALA A 33 -17.84 8.70 -8.85
N ASP A 34 -18.41 9.33 -7.80
CA ASP A 34 -18.35 10.77 -7.57
C ASP A 34 -17.13 11.24 -6.74
N ALA A 35 -16.26 10.33 -6.31
CA ALA A 35 -15.11 10.72 -5.50
C ALA A 35 -14.05 11.45 -6.34
N ALA A 36 -13.50 12.53 -5.76
CA ALA A 36 -12.36 13.23 -6.34
C ALA A 36 -11.19 12.26 -6.54
N ARG A 37 -10.60 12.31 -7.74
CA ARG A 37 -9.45 11.48 -8.10
C ARG A 37 -8.18 12.16 -7.64
N LEU A 38 -7.34 11.41 -6.94
CA LEU A 38 -6.06 11.90 -6.45
C LEU A 38 -4.97 11.66 -7.49
N GLU A 39 -3.96 12.51 -7.46
CA GLU A 39 -2.72 12.32 -8.21
C GLU A 39 -1.54 12.34 -7.24
N VAL A 40 -0.47 11.64 -7.58
CA VAL A 40 0.74 11.58 -6.76
C VAL A 40 1.97 11.42 -7.65
N SER A 41 3.06 12.08 -7.27
CA SER A 41 4.38 11.90 -7.89
C SER A 41 5.41 11.54 -6.83
N ILE A 42 6.11 10.43 -7.02
CA ILE A 42 7.14 9.91 -6.10
C ILE A 42 8.41 9.65 -6.92
N GLY A 43 9.34 10.61 -6.92
CA GLY A 43 10.45 10.59 -7.86
C GLY A 43 9.92 10.58 -9.30
N GLU A 44 10.33 9.57 -10.08
CA GLU A 44 9.90 9.36 -11.47
C GLU A 44 8.56 8.60 -11.61
N ILE A 45 7.94 8.18 -10.49
CA ILE A 45 6.69 7.42 -10.50
C ILE A 45 5.51 8.39 -10.45
N HIS A 46 4.69 8.39 -11.50
CA HIS A 46 3.42 9.13 -11.54
C HIS A 46 2.23 8.18 -11.34
N GLY A 47 1.39 8.50 -10.36
CA GLY A 47 0.14 7.81 -10.08
C GLY A 47 -1.07 8.71 -10.31
N GLU A 48 -2.04 8.22 -11.07
CA GLU A 48 -3.27 8.93 -11.44
C GLU A 48 -4.51 8.17 -10.97
N GLY A 49 -5.66 8.85 -10.95
CA GLY A 49 -6.95 8.23 -10.63
C GLY A 49 -7.07 7.77 -9.18
N GLY A 50 -6.19 8.24 -8.31
CA GLY A 50 -5.99 7.73 -6.95
C GLY A 50 -7.25 7.69 -6.11
N ILE A 51 -7.38 6.62 -5.32
CA ILE A 51 -8.46 6.43 -4.36
C ILE A 51 -7.86 6.14 -3.00
N GLU A 52 -8.23 6.94 -2.01
CA GLU A 52 -7.93 6.66 -0.62
C GLU A 52 -8.83 5.53 -0.09
N LEU A 53 -8.21 4.53 0.54
CA LEU A 53 -8.91 3.37 1.09
C LEU A 53 -9.57 3.72 2.41
N ARG A 54 -10.86 3.40 2.52
CA ARG A 54 -11.59 3.45 3.81
C ARG A 54 -11.09 2.31 4.67
N GLU A 55 -11.24 2.43 5.98
CA GLU A 55 -10.86 1.38 6.95
C GLU A 55 -11.37 -0.01 6.53
N ARG A 56 -12.66 -0.09 6.14
CA ARG A 56 -13.29 -1.32 5.64
C ARG A 56 -12.64 -1.93 4.39
N ASP A 57 -11.85 -1.19 3.61
CA ASP A 57 -11.23 -1.67 2.37
C ASP A 57 -9.73 -1.99 2.57
N ARG A 58 -9.11 -1.51 3.66
CA ARG A 58 -7.67 -1.70 3.94
C ARG A 58 -7.30 -3.17 4.10
N HIS A 59 -8.16 -3.97 4.74
CA HIS A 59 -7.96 -5.42 4.88
C HIS A 59 -7.80 -6.14 3.54
N ARG A 60 -8.41 -5.63 2.46
CA ARG A 60 -8.28 -6.22 1.11
C ARG A 60 -6.88 -6.05 0.56
N VAL A 61 -6.24 -4.91 0.81
CA VAL A 61 -4.83 -4.66 0.43
C VAL A 61 -3.90 -5.50 1.30
N LEU A 62 -4.11 -5.52 2.62
CA LEU A 62 -3.32 -6.33 3.56
C LEU A 62 -3.39 -7.82 3.21
N GLY A 63 -4.57 -8.31 2.81
CA GLY A 63 -4.80 -9.68 2.35
C GLY A 63 -4.06 -10.05 1.06
N LEU A 64 -3.57 -9.08 0.28
CA LEU A 64 -2.72 -9.36 -0.88
C LEU A 64 -1.34 -9.85 -0.49
N ARG A 65 -0.90 -9.71 0.77
CA ARG A 65 0.43 -10.15 1.25
C ARG A 65 1.56 -9.65 0.34
N LEU A 66 1.72 -8.32 0.26
CA LEU A 66 2.72 -7.68 -0.60
C LEU A 66 4.16 -8.09 -0.22
N GLN A 67 4.40 -8.45 1.04
CA GLN A 67 5.66 -9.01 1.54
C GLN A 67 6.10 -10.27 0.77
N ASP A 68 5.17 -11.05 0.22
CA ASP A 68 5.50 -12.26 -0.56
C ASP A 68 6.25 -11.93 -1.86
N GLU A 69 6.18 -10.68 -2.32
CA GLU A 69 6.84 -10.22 -3.55
C GLU A 69 7.94 -9.18 -3.29
N HIS A 70 8.38 -8.97 -2.04
CA HIS A 70 9.37 -7.91 -1.73
C HIS A 70 10.72 -8.06 -2.44
N MET A 71 11.09 -9.27 -2.88
CA MET A 71 12.28 -9.54 -3.72
C MET A 71 11.97 -9.82 -5.19
N SER A 72 10.69 -9.70 -5.59
CA SER A 72 10.27 -9.92 -6.97
C SER A 72 10.72 -8.76 -7.87
N PRO A 73 11.21 -8.99 -9.09
CA PRO A 73 11.52 -7.91 -10.03
C PRO A 73 10.25 -7.15 -10.48
N TYR A 74 9.07 -7.69 -10.20
CA TYR A 74 7.77 -7.11 -10.55
C TYR A 74 7.16 -6.25 -9.45
N CYS A 75 7.84 -6.11 -8.31
CA CYS A 75 7.40 -5.36 -7.15
C CYS A 75 8.56 -4.48 -6.66
N GLN A 76 8.37 -3.17 -6.65
CA GLN A 76 9.36 -2.20 -6.17
C GLN A 76 8.80 -1.45 -4.97
N THR A 77 9.63 -1.21 -3.96
CA THR A 77 9.19 -0.52 -2.75
C THR A 77 10.37 0.20 -2.09
N ASN A 78 10.07 1.32 -1.41
CA ASN A 78 11.02 1.98 -0.51
C ASN A 78 10.91 1.50 0.95
N MET A 79 10.09 0.48 1.22
CA MET A 79 9.95 -0.15 2.52
C MET A 79 10.87 -1.36 2.63
N ASN A 80 11.42 -1.57 3.82
CA ASN A 80 12.05 -2.84 4.15
C ASN A 80 10.99 -3.92 4.47
N LEU A 81 11.41 -5.18 4.59
CA LEU A 81 10.50 -6.30 4.87
C LEU A 81 9.74 -6.14 6.19
N PHE A 82 10.39 -5.61 7.24
CA PHE A 82 9.73 -5.38 8.52
C PHE A 82 8.59 -4.37 8.38
N GLN A 83 8.81 -3.26 7.66
CA GLN A 83 7.79 -2.26 7.40
C GLN A 83 6.60 -2.84 6.63
N LEU A 84 6.84 -3.72 5.65
CA LEU A 84 5.76 -4.42 4.94
C LEU A 84 4.96 -5.35 5.86
N LEU A 85 5.62 -6.05 6.79
CA LEU A 85 4.98 -6.94 7.75
C LEU A 85 4.20 -6.19 8.84
N MET A 86 4.59 -4.94 9.12
CA MET A 86 3.97 -4.08 10.13
C MET A 86 2.79 -3.26 9.61
N LEU A 87 2.45 -3.36 8.32
CA LEU A 87 1.27 -2.68 7.77
C LEU A 87 0.00 -3.21 8.44
N ASP A 88 -0.82 -2.29 8.91
CA ASP A 88 -2.05 -2.57 9.63
C ASP A 88 -3.22 -1.72 9.11
N GLU A 89 -4.41 -1.93 9.67
CA GLU A 89 -5.60 -1.18 9.29
C GLU A 89 -5.54 0.29 9.71
N CYS A 90 -4.64 0.67 10.63
CA CYS A 90 -4.41 2.05 11.02
C CYS A 90 -3.55 2.82 10.02
N THR A 91 -2.83 2.12 9.13
CA THR A 91 -2.02 2.73 8.08
C THR A 91 -2.93 3.32 7.01
N GLU A 92 -2.73 4.60 6.69
CA GLU A 92 -3.43 5.24 5.58
C GLU A 92 -2.93 4.66 4.25
N MET A 93 -3.85 4.29 3.37
CA MET A 93 -3.52 3.62 2.12
C MET A 93 -4.26 4.29 0.97
N SER A 94 -3.58 4.48 -0.15
CA SER A 94 -4.18 4.93 -1.40
C SER A 94 -3.70 4.07 -2.56
N ILE A 95 -4.60 3.81 -3.51
CA ILE A 95 -4.31 3.03 -4.72
C ILE A 95 -4.44 3.91 -5.96
N TYR A 96 -3.45 3.85 -6.84
CA TYR A 96 -3.35 4.64 -8.07
C TYR A 96 -3.03 3.73 -9.26
N ARG A 97 -3.41 4.19 -10.45
CA ARG A 97 -2.87 3.64 -11.70
C ARG A 97 -1.57 4.37 -12.02
N ALA A 98 -0.51 3.62 -12.32
CA ALA A 98 0.77 4.14 -12.80
C ALA A 98 1.10 3.56 -14.18
N GLN A 99 2.16 4.07 -14.82
CA GLN A 99 2.58 3.59 -16.14
C GLN A 99 2.94 2.09 -16.09
N ARG A 100 2.07 1.24 -16.66
CA ARG A 100 2.21 -0.24 -16.69
C ARG A 100 2.34 -0.88 -15.29
N ALA A 101 1.80 -0.22 -14.27
CA ALA A 101 1.86 -0.67 -12.89
C ALA A 101 0.69 -0.16 -12.04
N TRP A 102 0.54 -0.75 -10.86
CA TRP A 102 -0.33 -0.29 -9.79
C TRP A 102 0.54 0.29 -8.68
N LEU A 103 0.18 1.46 -8.20
CA LEU A 103 0.91 2.13 -7.13
C LEU A 103 0.04 2.13 -5.88
N LEU A 104 0.56 1.54 -4.81
CA LEU A 104 0.04 1.68 -3.47
C LEU A 104 0.91 2.67 -2.70
N VAL A 105 0.27 3.65 -2.08
CA VAL A 105 0.92 4.64 -1.23
C VAL A 105 0.45 4.44 0.19
N PHE A 106 1.40 4.47 1.12
CA PHE A 106 1.19 4.26 2.55
C PHE A 106 1.70 5.47 3.33
N ARG A 107 0.90 5.94 4.29
CA ARG A 107 1.27 6.99 5.24
C ARG A 107 1.04 6.51 6.67
N GLY A 108 1.89 6.96 7.59
CA GLY A 108 1.86 6.50 8.99
C GLY A 108 2.44 5.10 9.21
N VAL A 109 3.24 4.57 8.27
CA VAL A 109 3.96 3.30 8.45
C VAL A 109 4.92 3.43 9.63
N ALA A 110 4.92 2.45 10.53
CA ALA A 110 5.80 2.47 11.69
C ALA A 110 7.29 2.47 11.27
N SER A 111 8.09 3.30 11.92
CA SER A 111 9.54 3.39 11.66
C SER A 111 10.32 2.19 12.21
N GLY A 112 9.71 1.40 13.09
CA GLY A 112 10.27 0.20 13.70
C GLY A 112 9.18 -0.74 14.21
N PRO A 113 9.55 -1.90 14.77
CA PRO A 113 8.59 -2.82 15.36
C PRO A 113 7.76 -2.09 16.41
N ARG A 114 6.43 -2.12 16.26
CA ARG A 114 5.57 -1.64 17.34
C ARG A 114 5.67 -2.62 18.50
N PRO A 115 5.62 -2.12 19.74
CA PRO A 115 5.51 -2.96 20.91
C PRO A 115 4.39 -4.01 20.75
N PHE A 116 4.73 -5.30 20.84
CA PHE A 116 3.75 -6.40 20.87
C PHE A 116 3.83 -7.14 22.20
N GLY A 117 2.69 -7.61 22.71
CA GLY A 117 2.54 -8.18 24.06
C GLY A 117 2.16 -7.15 25.13
N ALA A 118 1.69 -7.60 26.30
CA ALA A 118 1.20 -6.75 27.38
C ALA A 118 2.25 -5.77 27.97
N GLN A 119 3.54 -5.99 27.67
CA GLN A 119 4.66 -5.14 28.11
C GLN A 119 5.52 -4.58 26.97
N GLY A 120 5.07 -4.74 25.73
CA GLY A 120 5.61 -3.97 24.62
C GLY A 120 6.96 -4.41 24.04
N TYR A 121 7.61 -5.45 24.54
CA TYR A 121 8.69 -6.15 23.84
C TYR A 121 8.73 -7.60 24.34
N ASP A 122 7.73 -8.41 24.01
CA ASP A 122 7.79 -9.83 24.35
C ASP A 122 8.64 -10.56 23.30
N LEU A 123 9.89 -10.87 23.63
CA LEU A 123 10.82 -11.64 22.78
C LEU A 123 10.65 -13.16 22.97
N ARG A 124 9.46 -13.62 23.37
CA ARG A 124 9.16 -15.03 23.64
C ARG A 124 8.30 -15.65 22.54
#